data_AF-A0A6I2R7P5-F1
#
_entry.id   AF-A0A6I2R7P5-F1
#
_cell.length_a   1.000
_cell.length_b   1.000
_cell.length_c   1.000
_cell.angle_alpha   90.00
_cell.angle_beta   90.00
_cell.angle_gamma   90.00
#
_symmetry.space_group_name_H-M   'P 1'
#
loop_
_entity.id
_entity.type
_entity.pdbx_description
1 polymer ?
#
loop_
_entity_poly.entity_id
_entity_poly.type
_entity_poly.pdbx_seq_one_letter_code
_entity_poly.pdbx_strand_id
1 'polypeptide(L)'
;MVEKLKFGSLYMDGQPKEVGGWYPSNEPALRLGNTVPGKEITWIKSGDIYIAEQCLISFISFNNIARWGYTEPVKMNIDGRLATIRLLNVGEWKGAPNEWDDALNRVGDERSLWNGGKKDEWDSGLAFFGAKKSKSSPLIVRGEYGQPRSFHVVGRGFLISGPDDASPSIGWRPALEFRVDRDAVPGDQLCIKLRHSWVRGVLLEKTNYDLILKAIPETPFGLLKAEGCLLLDHEKGLAAVERQAIMDIQIEEE
;
A
#
# COMPACT_ATOMS: atom_id res chain seq x y z
N MET A 1 -11.66 -0.29 -16.75
CA MET A 1 -12.18 0.47 -15.59
C MET A 1 -11.15 0.35 -14.48
N VAL A 2 -10.73 1.46 -13.88
CA VAL A 2 -9.70 1.45 -12.82
C VAL A 2 -10.35 1.03 -11.50
N GLU A 3 -9.84 -0.03 -10.87
CA GLU A 3 -10.32 -0.49 -9.57
C GLU A 3 -9.79 0.43 -8.47
N LYS A 4 -10.69 1.10 -7.75
CA LYS A 4 -10.39 2.01 -6.64
C LYS A 4 -11.02 1.53 -5.36
N LEU A 5 -10.25 1.54 -4.27
CA LEU A 5 -10.72 1.23 -2.93
C LEU A 5 -10.55 2.44 -2.03
N LYS A 6 -11.48 2.64 -1.09
CA LYS A 6 -11.43 3.74 -0.13
C LYS A 6 -11.39 3.18 1.27
N PHE A 7 -10.25 3.32 1.92
CA PHE A 7 -10.05 2.88 3.29
C PHE A 7 -8.76 3.47 3.88
N GLY A 8 -8.66 3.45 5.20
CA GLY A 8 -7.65 4.12 5.99
C GLY A 8 -7.77 5.65 5.94
N SER A 9 -7.19 6.29 6.94
CA SER A 9 -7.11 7.76 7.02
C SER A 9 -5.71 8.22 7.40
N LEU A 10 -5.35 9.40 6.91
CA LEU A 10 -4.16 10.13 7.35
C LEU A 10 -4.44 10.82 8.68
N TYR A 11 -3.53 10.67 9.63
CA TYR A 11 -3.57 11.31 10.93
C TYR A 11 -2.33 12.19 11.14
N MET A 12 -2.55 13.36 11.73
CA MET A 12 -1.50 14.26 12.23
C MET A 12 -1.80 14.58 13.69
N ASP A 13 -0.87 14.29 14.60
CA ASP A 13 -1.06 14.42 16.06
C ASP A 13 -2.35 13.74 16.54
N GLY A 14 -2.64 12.55 15.99
CA GLY A 14 -3.83 11.76 16.32
C GLY A 14 -5.14 12.28 15.71
N GLN A 15 -5.13 13.40 14.98
CA GLN A 15 -6.32 13.96 14.33
C GLN A 15 -6.40 13.55 12.86
N PRO A 16 -7.54 13.04 12.37
CA PRO A 16 -7.70 12.67 10.97
C PRO A 16 -7.68 13.91 10.07
N LYS A 17 -7.03 13.79 8.91
CA LYS A 17 -6.84 14.88 7.93
C LYS A 17 -7.23 14.42 6.53
N GLU A 18 -7.60 15.40 5.70
CA GLU A 18 -7.72 15.16 4.26
C GLU A 18 -6.36 14.93 3.63
N VAL A 19 -6.34 14.08 2.61
CA VAL A 19 -5.17 13.83 1.80
C VAL A 19 -4.93 14.94 0.78
N GLY A 20 -3.70 15.09 0.34
CA GLY A 20 -3.31 16.10 -0.67
C GLY A 20 -2.98 17.48 -0.10
N GLY A 21 -3.08 17.65 1.22
CA GLY A 21 -2.65 18.87 1.91
C GLY A 21 -1.12 19.01 1.99
N TRP A 22 -0.66 20.12 2.56
CA TRP A 22 0.76 20.38 2.84
C TRP A 22 1.15 19.90 4.24
N TYR A 23 2.40 19.44 4.39
CA TYR A 23 2.94 19.09 5.69
C TYR A 23 3.12 20.36 6.54
N PRO A 24 2.52 20.42 7.74
CA PRO A 24 2.62 21.60 8.59
C PRO A 24 4.05 21.83 9.09
N SER A 25 4.45 23.11 9.22
CA SER A 25 5.77 23.51 9.68
C SER A 25 6.07 23.17 11.14
N ASN A 26 5.04 22.88 11.95
CA ASN A 26 5.21 22.36 13.30
C ASN A 26 5.53 20.85 13.34
N GLU A 27 5.71 20.22 12.17
CA GLU A 27 6.14 18.84 11.98
C GLU A 27 5.36 17.82 12.83
N PRO A 28 4.02 17.77 12.71
CA PRO A 28 3.18 16.91 13.54
C PRO A 28 3.47 15.43 13.31
N ALA A 29 3.16 14.61 14.30
CA ALA A 29 3.29 13.16 14.23
C ALA A 29 2.42 12.59 13.11
N LEU A 30 3.07 12.04 12.08
CA LEU A 30 2.41 11.48 10.91
C LEU A 30 2.03 10.02 11.17
N ARG A 31 0.76 9.67 10.94
CA ARG A 31 0.30 8.30 11.10
C ARG A 31 -0.74 7.91 10.05
N LEU A 32 -0.74 6.64 9.64
CA LEU A 32 -1.87 6.03 8.95
C LEU A 32 -2.65 5.15 9.92
N GLY A 33 -3.96 5.06 9.73
CA GLY A 33 -4.81 4.28 10.62
C GLY A 33 -6.16 4.01 10.02
N ASN A 34 -7.08 3.55 10.88
CA ASN A 34 -8.45 3.21 10.52
C ASN A 34 -9.17 4.34 9.76
N THR A 35 -10.15 3.94 8.97
CA THR A 35 -10.98 4.83 8.18
C THR A 35 -11.81 5.75 9.07
N VAL A 36 -11.75 7.05 8.77
CA VAL A 36 -12.71 8.04 9.24
C VAL A 36 -13.56 8.48 8.05
N PRO A 37 -14.91 8.39 8.14
CA PRO A 37 -15.79 8.81 7.06
C PRO A 37 -15.51 10.24 6.58
N GLY A 38 -15.39 10.41 5.26
CA GLY A 38 -15.05 11.67 4.60
C GLY A 38 -13.56 12.05 4.63
N LYS A 39 -12.69 11.20 5.21
CA LYS A 39 -11.22 11.37 5.23
C LYS A 39 -10.51 10.11 4.73
N GLU A 40 -11.18 9.34 3.90
CA GLU A 40 -10.68 8.08 3.39
C GLU A 40 -9.57 8.30 2.36
N ILE A 41 -8.55 7.46 2.41
CA ILE A 41 -7.53 7.40 1.37
C ILE A 41 -8.11 6.62 0.19
N THR A 42 -8.02 7.20 -1.00
CA THR A 42 -8.36 6.49 -2.24
C THR A 42 -7.11 5.78 -2.76
N TRP A 43 -7.22 4.47 -2.91
CA TRP A 43 -6.17 3.58 -3.40
C TRP A 43 -6.54 3.05 -4.77
N ILE A 44 -5.56 3.02 -5.68
CA ILE A 44 -5.64 2.40 -6.99
C ILE A 44 -4.98 1.03 -6.93
N LYS A 45 -5.71 -0.01 -7.32
CA LYS A 45 -5.15 -1.36 -7.39
C LYS A 45 -4.32 -1.52 -8.67
N SER A 46 -3.12 -2.07 -8.53
CA SER A 46 -2.23 -2.41 -9.64
C SER A 46 -1.53 -3.74 -9.36
N GLY A 47 -2.05 -4.83 -9.91
CA GLY A 47 -1.59 -6.17 -9.58
C GLY A 47 -1.84 -6.46 -8.10
N ASP A 48 -0.77 -6.77 -7.36
CA ASP A 48 -0.84 -7.17 -5.95
C ASP A 48 -0.62 -6.02 -4.96
N ILE A 49 -0.49 -4.79 -5.46
CA ILE A 49 -0.26 -3.60 -4.64
C ILE A 49 -1.36 -2.56 -4.83
N TYR A 50 -1.55 -1.74 -3.81
CA TYR A 50 -2.49 -0.63 -3.79
C TYR A 50 -1.70 0.66 -3.66
N ILE A 51 -1.80 1.55 -4.63
CA ILE A 51 -1.03 2.80 -4.66
C ILE A 51 -1.98 3.95 -4.34
N ALA A 52 -1.58 4.87 -3.47
CA ALA A 52 -2.40 6.05 -3.19
C ALA A 52 -2.65 6.84 -4.49
N GLU A 53 -3.92 7.19 -4.75
CA GLU A 53 -4.36 7.89 -5.96
C GLU A 53 -3.67 9.26 -6.12
N GLN A 54 -3.25 9.87 -5.02
CA GLN A 54 -2.47 11.10 -4.96
C GLN A 54 -1.47 10.99 -3.80
N CYS A 55 -0.52 11.92 -3.72
CA CYS A 55 0.27 12.06 -2.51
C CYS A 55 -0.67 12.32 -1.32
N LEU A 56 -0.47 11.57 -0.22
CA LEU A 56 -1.26 11.76 1.00
C LEU A 56 -0.96 13.13 1.61
N ILE A 57 0.30 13.56 1.50
CA ILE A 57 0.77 14.87 1.90
C ILE A 57 1.88 15.33 0.98
N SER A 58 1.94 16.63 0.70
CA SER A 58 2.99 17.30 -0.06
C SER A 58 3.77 18.26 0.83
N PHE A 59 4.82 18.90 0.31
CA PHE A 59 5.69 19.79 1.07
C PHE A 59 6.30 19.12 2.32
N ILE A 60 6.60 17.83 2.19
CA ILE A 60 7.25 16.99 3.20
C ILE A 60 8.64 16.62 2.71
N SER A 61 9.66 16.63 3.58
CA SER A 61 10.99 16.15 3.21
C SER A 61 11.09 14.63 3.31
N PHE A 62 12.08 14.02 2.64
CA PHE A 62 12.34 12.59 2.81
C PHE A 62 12.69 12.24 4.25
N ASN A 63 13.43 13.12 4.94
CA ASN A 63 13.79 12.91 6.34
C ASN A 63 12.59 13.05 7.30
N ASN A 64 11.57 13.85 6.99
CA ASN A 64 10.32 13.81 7.75
C ASN A 64 9.61 12.46 7.60
N ILE A 65 9.55 11.90 6.38
CA ILE A 65 8.99 10.56 6.13
C ILE A 65 9.79 9.50 6.91
N ALA A 66 11.13 9.62 6.90
CA ALA A 66 12.03 8.72 7.61
C ALA A 66 11.85 8.80 9.13
N ARG A 67 11.72 10.02 9.67
CA ARG A 67 11.53 10.27 11.10
C ARG A 67 10.29 9.55 11.64
N TRP A 68 9.22 9.49 10.86
CA TRP A 68 7.98 8.79 11.21
C TRP A 68 7.97 7.30 10.80
N GLY A 69 9.10 6.77 10.32
CA GLY A 69 9.29 5.35 10.06
C GLY A 69 8.78 4.85 8.70
N TYR A 70 8.37 5.72 7.77
CA TYR A 70 7.71 5.31 6.52
C TYR A 70 8.64 5.15 5.31
N THR A 71 9.96 5.22 5.50
CA THR A 71 10.93 4.97 4.42
C THR A 71 11.25 3.49 4.25
N GLU A 72 11.05 2.70 5.30
CA GLU A 72 11.11 1.23 5.28
C GLU A 72 9.69 0.65 5.34
N PRO A 73 9.49 -0.62 4.97
CA PRO A 73 8.19 -1.28 5.10
C PRO A 73 7.69 -1.34 6.55
N VAL A 74 6.47 -0.87 6.77
CA VAL A 74 5.80 -0.86 8.09
C VAL A 74 4.57 -1.75 8.05
N LYS A 75 4.54 -2.80 8.89
CA LYS A 75 3.35 -3.60 9.13
C LYS A 75 2.39 -2.81 10.04
N MET A 76 1.12 -2.74 9.67
CA MET A 76 0.10 -2.06 10.46
C MET A 76 -1.30 -2.60 10.19
N ASN A 77 -2.20 -2.36 11.14
CA ASN A 77 -3.60 -2.73 11.01
C ASN A 77 -4.43 -1.51 10.56
N ILE A 78 -5.19 -1.67 9.47
CA ILE A 78 -6.12 -0.66 8.95
C ILE A 78 -7.48 -1.33 8.81
N ASP A 79 -8.47 -0.85 9.56
CA ASP A 79 -9.83 -1.39 9.57
C ASP A 79 -9.89 -2.89 9.89
N GLY A 80 -8.95 -3.33 10.73
CA GLY A 80 -8.79 -4.72 11.12
C GLY A 80 -7.91 -5.53 10.17
N ARG A 81 -7.59 -5.05 8.97
CA ARG A 81 -6.75 -5.76 7.99
C ARG A 81 -5.28 -5.48 8.23
N LEU A 82 -4.46 -6.53 8.33
CA LEU A 82 -3.02 -6.36 8.38
C LEU A 82 -2.49 -6.00 6.99
N ALA A 83 -1.77 -4.89 6.92
CA ALA A 83 -1.20 -4.35 5.69
C ALA A 83 0.26 -3.96 5.93
N THR A 84 1.06 -3.99 4.87
CA THR A 84 2.40 -3.40 4.85
C THR A 84 2.36 -2.13 4.02
N ILE A 85 2.70 -1.00 4.63
CA ILE A 85 2.85 0.28 3.94
C ILE A 85 4.33 0.53 3.68
N ARG A 86 4.64 0.99 2.47
CA ARG A 86 6.01 1.29 2.05
C ARG A 86 6.06 2.32 0.93
N LEU A 87 7.25 2.85 0.66
CA LEU A 87 7.51 3.58 -0.57
C LEU A 87 7.56 2.62 -1.77
N LEU A 88 7.21 3.14 -2.95
CA LEU A 88 7.31 2.42 -4.21
C LEU A 88 8.76 2.26 -4.64
N ASN A 89 9.13 1.09 -5.18
CA ASN A 89 10.35 0.97 -5.96
C ASN A 89 10.13 1.67 -7.31
N VAL A 90 10.86 2.77 -7.53
CA VAL A 90 10.73 3.64 -8.70
C VAL A 90 11.92 3.55 -9.68
N GLY A 91 12.79 2.56 -9.47
CA GLY A 91 13.99 2.34 -10.27
C GLY A 91 15.17 3.19 -9.81
N GLU A 92 16.39 2.66 -9.98
CA GLU A 92 17.63 3.32 -9.52
C GLU A 92 18.24 4.24 -10.60
N TRP A 93 17.84 4.06 -11.85
CA TRP A 93 18.23 4.88 -12.98
C TRP A 93 17.08 5.01 -13.98
N LYS A 94 17.18 5.99 -14.87
CA LYS A 94 16.17 6.24 -15.91
C LYS A 94 16.00 5.00 -16.79
N GLY A 95 14.78 4.47 -16.87
CA GLY A 95 14.43 3.29 -17.66
C GLY A 95 14.63 1.94 -16.95
N ALA A 96 15.13 1.92 -15.71
CA ALA A 96 15.16 0.70 -14.91
C ALA A 96 13.73 0.16 -14.69
N PRO A 97 13.50 -1.17 -14.76
CA PRO A 97 12.21 -1.76 -14.36
C PRO A 97 11.84 -1.36 -12.94
N ASN A 98 10.59 -0.95 -12.75
CA ASN A 98 10.12 -0.43 -11.47
C ASN A 98 8.59 -0.53 -11.36
N GLU A 99 8.08 -0.54 -10.12
CA GLU A 99 6.68 -0.76 -9.80
C GLU A 99 5.77 0.37 -10.29
N TRP A 100 6.31 1.59 -10.37
CA TRP A 100 5.55 2.77 -10.78
C TRP A 100 5.23 2.73 -12.27
N ASP A 101 6.23 2.53 -13.13
CA ASP A 101 6.02 2.38 -14.57
C ASP A 101 5.14 1.18 -14.90
N ASP A 102 5.27 0.11 -14.13
CA ASP A 102 4.44 -1.09 -14.16
C ASP A 102 2.96 -0.79 -13.85
N ALA A 103 2.70 0.05 -12.84
CA ALA A 103 1.35 0.47 -12.50
C ALA A 103 0.74 1.39 -13.57
N LEU A 104 1.55 2.32 -14.10
CA LEU A 104 1.16 3.18 -15.22
C LEU A 104 0.79 2.35 -16.46
N ASN A 105 1.55 1.31 -16.78
CA ASN A 105 1.26 0.42 -17.90
C ASN A 105 -0.04 -0.39 -17.72
N ARG A 106 -0.36 -0.80 -16.49
CA ARG A 106 -1.55 -1.62 -16.19
C ARG A 106 -2.82 -0.80 -16.08
N VAL A 107 -2.73 0.37 -15.45
CA VAL A 107 -3.91 1.17 -15.06
C VAL A 107 -4.14 2.35 -16.00
N GLY A 108 -3.09 2.86 -16.63
CA GLY A 108 -3.08 4.07 -17.44
C GLY A 108 -2.18 5.15 -16.82
N ASP A 109 -1.64 6.04 -17.66
CA ASP A 109 -0.71 7.10 -17.27
C ASP A 109 -1.29 8.52 -17.39
N GLU A 110 -2.63 8.63 -17.43
CA GLU A 110 -3.29 9.92 -17.35
C GLU A 110 -3.02 10.60 -16.01
N ARG A 111 -2.56 11.85 -16.03
CA ARG A 111 -2.28 12.65 -14.82
C ARG A 111 -3.43 12.64 -13.83
N SER A 112 -4.67 12.79 -14.29
CA SER A 112 -5.85 12.84 -13.42
C SER A 112 -6.12 11.54 -12.68
N LEU A 113 -5.68 10.39 -13.20
CA LEU A 113 -5.79 9.12 -12.47
C LEU A 113 -4.91 9.11 -11.23
N TRP A 114 -3.77 9.79 -11.29
CA TRP A 114 -2.72 9.76 -10.27
C TRP A 114 -2.59 11.09 -9.52
N ASN A 115 -3.63 11.92 -9.55
CA ASN A 115 -3.65 13.21 -8.89
C ASN A 115 -5.04 13.52 -8.29
N GLY A 116 -5.72 12.51 -7.76
CA GLY A 116 -7.03 12.69 -7.11
C GLY A 116 -8.14 13.20 -8.05
N GLY A 117 -8.04 12.93 -9.36
CA GLY A 117 -8.98 13.43 -10.36
C GLY A 117 -8.72 14.87 -10.82
N LYS A 118 -7.76 15.58 -10.24
CA LYS A 118 -7.46 17.00 -10.54
C LYS A 118 -6.73 17.12 -11.87
N LYS A 119 -7.31 17.89 -12.80
CA LYS A 119 -6.77 18.12 -14.15
C LYS A 119 -5.87 19.36 -14.26
N ASP A 120 -6.16 20.40 -13.47
CA ASP A 120 -5.64 21.76 -13.71
C ASP A 120 -4.78 22.32 -12.56
N GLU A 121 -4.55 21.56 -11.49
CA GLU A 121 -3.71 22.02 -10.38
C GLU A 121 -2.22 21.86 -10.70
N TRP A 122 -1.49 22.99 -10.74
CA TRP A 122 -0.04 23.05 -10.83
C TRP A 122 0.59 22.21 -9.71
N ASP A 123 1.28 21.16 -10.13
CA ASP A 123 2.27 20.30 -9.45
C ASP A 123 2.04 19.73 -8.04
N SER A 124 1.05 20.16 -7.25
CA SER A 124 0.82 19.60 -5.91
C SER A 124 0.02 18.30 -5.98
N GLY A 125 0.71 17.15 -5.86
CA GLY A 125 0.07 15.86 -5.63
C GLY A 125 0.52 14.72 -6.53
N LEU A 126 1.19 15.01 -7.64
CA LEU A 126 1.70 13.99 -8.57
C LEU A 126 3.11 13.52 -8.22
N ALA A 127 4.03 14.43 -7.88
CA ALA A 127 5.42 14.05 -7.68
C ALA A 127 5.66 13.45 -6.28
N PHE A 128 6.48 12.41 -6.20
CA PHE A 128 6.71 11.69 -4.94
C PHE A 128 8.09 11.03 -4.85
N PHE A 129 8.56 10.84 -3.62
CA PHE A 129 9.78 10.09 -3.31
C PHE A 129 9.58 8.58 -3.49
N GLY A 130 10.53 7.93 -4.15
CA GLY A 130 10.61 6.48 -4.18
C GLY A 130 11.48 5.88 -3.08
N ALA A 131 11.36 4.55 -2.93
CA ALA A 131 12.16 3.75 -2.02
C ALA A 131 13.64 3.73 -2.44
N LYS A 132 14.53 3.76 -1.45
CA LYS A 132 15.95 3.43 -1.64
C LYS A 132 16.15 1.92 -1.60
N LYS A 133 17.10 1.38 -2.38
CA LYS A 133 17.51 -0.03 -2.23
C LYS A 133 18.58 -0.24 -1.16
N SER A 134 19.30 0.82 -0.81
CA SER A 134 20.33 0.84 0.22
C SER A 134 20.52 2.24 0.79
N LYS A 135 21.22 2.37 1.93
CA LYS A 135 21.55 3.69 2.51
C LYS A 135 22.30 4.60 1.54
N SER A 136 23.15 4.04 0.68
CA SER A 136 23.94 4.75 -0.33
C SER A 136 23.18 5.01 -1.64
N SER A 137 21.99 4.44 -1.80
CA SER A 137 21.18 4.67 -3.00
C SER A 137 20.76 6.15 -3.08
N PRO A 138 20.76 6.73 -4.29
CA PRO A 138 20.27 8.09 -4.49
C PRO A 138 18.79 8.18 -4.13
N LEU A 139 18.35 9.37 -3.73
CA LEU A 139 16.93 9.68 -3.63
C LEU A 139 16.38 9.96 -5.03
N ILE A 140 15.30 9.28 -5.36
CA ILE A 140 14.62 9.39 -6.65
C ILE A 140 13.22 9.96 -6.46
N VAL A 141 12.86 10.89 -7.33
CA VAL A 141 11.52 11.46 -7.44
C VAL A 141 10.92 11.08 -8.81
N ARG A 142 9.65 10.70 -8.82
CA ARG A 142 8.85 10.50 -10.04
C ARG A 142 7.67 11.47 -10.06
N GLY A 143 7.07 11.71 -11.23
CA GLY A 143 5.80 12.44 -11.33
C GLY A 143 5.91 13.97 -11.39
N GLU A 144 7.12 14.51 -11.50
CA GLU A 144 7.35 15.97 -11.62
C GLU A 144 6.80 16.55 -12.94
N TYR A 145 6.50 17.85 -12.92
CA TYR A 145 5.97 18.66 -14.03
C TYR A 145 4.70 18.08 -14.65
N GLY A 146 3.90 17.39 -13.85
CA GLY A 146 2.70 16.74 -14.33
C GLY A 146 2.90 15.49 -15.17
N GLN A 147 4.13 15.00 -15.29
CA GLN A 147 4.47 13.84 -16.11
C GLN A 147 4.66 12.62 -15.21
N PRO A 148 3.73 11.66 -15.17
CA PRO A 148 3.84 10.52 -14.25
C PRO A 148 5.15 9.76 -14.40
N ARG A 149 5.69 9.65 -15.61
CA ARG A 149 6.92 8.89 -15.89
C ARG A 149 8.22 9.65 -15.66
N SER A 150 8.19 10.94 -15.35
CA SER A 150 9.42 11.71 -15.13
C SER A 150 10.28 11.06 -14.05
N PHE A 151 11.59 11.20 -14.19
CA PHE A 151 12.59 10.55 -13.35
C PHE A 151 13.65 11.57 -12.97
N HIS A 152 13.78 11.84 -11.68
CA HIS A 152 14.71 12.84 -11.17
C HIS A 152 15.51 12.29 -10.00
N VAL A 153 16.82 12.59 -10.01
CA VAL A 153 17.75 12.28 -8.93
C VAL A 153 17.91 13.55 -8.10
N VAL A 154 17.60 13.48 -6.80
CA VAL A 154 17.77 14.61 -5.87
C VAL A 154 19.24 15.07 -5.88
N GLY A 155 19.46 16.39 -5.86
CA GLY A 155 20.79 17.00 -5.86
C GLY A 155 21.45 17.17 -7.24
N ARG A 156 20.83 16.72 -8.34
CA ARG A 156 21.31 17.00 -9.71
C ARG A 156 20.39 17.99 -10.45
N GLY A 157 20.54 19.28 -10.14
CA GLY A 157 19.85 20.37 -10.86
C GLY A 157 18.34 20.44 -10.60
N PHE A 158 17.92 20.22 -9.35
CA PHE A 158 16.54 19.94 -8.95
C PHE A 158 16.04 20.97 -7.91
N LEU A 159 14.71 21.07 -7.72
CA LEU A 159 14.08 21.96 -6.73
C LEU A 159 14.48 21.63 -5.28
N ILE A 160 14.90 20.39 -5.01
CA ILE A 160 15.47 19.97 -3.72
C ILE A 160 16.90 19.47 -3.92
N SER A 161 17.77 19.88 -3.00
CA SER A 161 19.21 19.59 -3.01
C SER A 161 19.56 18.39 -2.13
N GLY A 162 18.72 18.06 -1.15
CA GLY A 162 18.97 16.99 -0.20
C GLY A 162 17.72 16.36 0.41
N PRO A 163 17.90 15.41 1.37
CA PRO A 163 16.82 14.67 2.01
C PRO A 163 15.99 15.51 3.00
N ASP A 164 16.52 16.64 3.47
CA ASP A 164 15.86 17.57 4.41
C ASP A 164 15.02 18.63 3.69
N ASP A 165 15.23 18.81 2.40
CA ASP A 165 14.51 19.80 1.61
C ASP A 165 13.10 19.30 1.30
N ALA A 166 12.13 20.22 1.36
CA ALA A 166 10.74 19.98 0.99
C ALA A 166 10.35 20.90 -0.17
N SER A 167 9.49 20.42 -1.06
CA SER A 167 8.95 21.20 -2.18
C SER A 167 7.43 21.02 -2.25
N PRO A 168 6.65 22.08 -2.54
CA PRO A 168 5.19 21.97 -2.66
C PRO A 168 4.74 20.98 -3.73
N SER A 169 5.59 20.70 -4.71
CA SER A 169 5.32 19.76 -5.80
C SER A 169 5.60 18.29 -5.43
N ILE A 170 6.38 18.04 -4.38
CA ILE A 170 6.84 16.71 -4.00
C ILE A 170 6.15 16.28 -2.72
N GLY A 171 5.64 15.05 -2.70
CA GLY A 171 4.95 14.50 -1.56
C GLY A 171 5.29 13.07 -1.23
N TRP A 172 4.55 12.57 -0.24
CA TRP A 172 4.57 11.19 0.17
C TRP A 172 3.41 10.43 -0.48
N ARG A 173 3.76 9.46 -1.33
CA ARG A 173 2.82 8.53 -1.97
C ARG A 173 3.20 7.09 -1.60
N PRO A 174 2.54 6.51 -0.60
CA PRO A 174 2.79 5.13 -0.24
C PRO A 174 2.11 4.15 -1.21
N ALA A 175 2.66 2.93 -1.21
CA ALA A 175 1.98 1.73 -1.64
C ALA A 175 1.64 0.86 -0.42
N LEU A 176 0.60 0.06 -0.57
CA LEU A 176 0.07 -0.84 0.44
C LEU A 176 0.00 -2.27 -0.14
N GLU A 177 0.45 -3.24 0.67
CA GLU A 177 0.35 -4.67 0.41
C GLU A 177 -0.45 -5.37 1.52
N PHE A 178 -1.45 -6.14 1.15
CA PHE A 178 -2.15 -7.05 2.07
C PHE A 178 -1.50 -8.45 2.12
N ARG A 179 -0.23 -8.60 1.73
CA ARG A 179 0.45 -9.90 1.67
C ARG A 179 0.83 -10.41 3.07
N VAL A 180 -0.18 -10.68 3.89
CA VAL A 180 -0.07 -11.30 5.22
C VAL A 180 0.50 -12.71 5.15
N ASP A 181 0.39 -13.33 3.97
CA ASP A 181 0.78 -14.70 3.67
C ASP A 181 2.19 -14.84 3.13
N ARG A 182 2.99 -13.77 3.05
CA ARG A 182 4.31 -13.81 2.38
C ARG A 182 5.20 -14.94 2.93
N ASP A 183 5.19 -15.13 4.25
CA ASP A 183 6.04 -16.08 4.95
C ASP A 183 5.46 -17.52 4.94
N ALA A 184 4.16 -17.68 4.67
CA ALA A 184 3.53 -18.99 4.58
C ALA A 184 3.92 -19.70 3.28
N VAL A 185 4.24 -20.98 3.36
CA VAL A 185 4.59 -21.87 2.24
C VAL A 185 3.67 -23.09 2.17
N PRO A 186 3.48 -23.68 0.98
CA PRO A 186 2.76 -24.94 0.86
C PRO A 186 3.31 -26.01 1.82
N GLY A 187 2.42 -26.62 2.61
CA GLY A 187 2.75 -27.54 3.70
C GLY A 187 2.55 -26.96 5.09
N ASP A 188 2.59 -25.64 5.25
CA ASP A 188 2.38 -25.00 6.56
C ASP A 188 0.95 -25.19 7.05
N GLN A 189 0.80 -25.48 8.33
CA GLN A 189 -0.50 -25.41 8.99
C GLN A 189 -0.80 -23.97 9.37
N LEU A 190 -1.90 -23.43 8.85
CA LEU A 190 -2.30 -22.05 9.03
C LEU A 190 -3.59 -21.96 9.82
N CYS A 191 -3.65 -20.97 10.72
CA CYS A 191 -4.89 -20.41 11.22
C CYS A 191 -5.08 -19.01 10.63
N ILE A 192 -6.06 -18.87 9.74
CA ILE A 192 -6.35 -17.63 9.03
C ILE A 192 -7.57 -16.97 9.66
N LYS A 193 -7.39 -15.76 10.16
CA LYS A 193 -8.46 -14.95 10.72
C LYS A 193 -9.10 -14.10 9.63
N LEU A 194 -10.42 -14.18 9.52
CA LEU A 194 -11.26 -13.34 8.68
C LEU A 194 -12.07 -12.37 9.57
N ARG A 195 -12.81 -11.46 8.94
CA ARG A 195 -13.56 -10.42 9.68
C ARG A 195 -14.57 -10.97 10.68
N HIS A 196 -15.26 -12.04 10.30
CA HIS A 196 -16.35 -12.64 11.06
C HIS A 196 -16.18 -14.15 11.28
N SER A 197 -15.06 -14.71 10.84
CA SER A 197 -14.80 -16.15 10.87
C SER A 197 -13.30 -16.41 10.90
N TRP A 198 -12.92 -17.67 10.93
CA TRP A 198 -11.54 -18.11 10.77
C TRP A 198 -11.54 -19.48 10.08
N VAL A 199 -10.42 -19.83 9.46
CA VAL A 199 -10.22 -21.15 8.85
C VAL A 199 -8.87 -21.70 9.26
N ARG A 200 -8.85 -22.97 9.65
CA ARG A 200 -7.62 -23.70 9.94
C ARG A 200 -7.41 -24.77 8.89
N GLY A 201 -6.19 -24.91 8.42
CA GLY A 201 -5.87 -25.91 7.40
C GLY A 201 -4.42 -25.91 7.00
N VAL A 202 -4.05 -26.92 6.23
CA VAL A 202 -2.72 -27.00 5.61
C VAL A 202 -2.75 -26.23 4.31
N LEU A 203 -1.84 -25.26 4.14
CA LEU A 203 -1.69 -24.51 2.90
C LEU A 203 -1.25 -25.45 1.78
N LEU A 204 -2.04 -25.53 0.71
CA LEU A 204 -1.73 -26.34 -0.47
C LEU A 204 -1.12 -25.48 -1.58
N GLU A 205 -1.67 -24.29 -1.81
CA GLU A 205 -1.28 -23.44 -2.92
C GLU A 205 -1.52 -21.96 -2.60
N LYS A 206 -0.66 -21.11 -3.19
CA LYS A 206 -0.77 -19.64 -3.20
C LYS A 206 -1.00 -19.19 -4.63
N THR A 207 -2.20 -18.71 -4.94
CA THR A 207 -2.47 -18.08 -6.25
C THR A 207 -2.15 -16.58 -6.18
N ASN A 208 -2.52 -15.77 -7.17
CA ASN A 208 -2.42 -14.31 -7.02
C ASN A 208 -3.51 -13.74 -6.10
N TYR A 209 -4.65 -14.44 -6.00
CA TYR A 209 -5.86 -13.93 -5.35
C TYR A 209 -6.18 -14.66 -4.04
N ASP A 210 -5.87 -15.95 -3.97
CA ASP A 210 -6.38 -16.85 -2.94
C ASP A 210 -5.27 -17.68 -2.29
N LEU A 211 -5.50 -18.04 -1.03
CA LEU A 211 -4.84 -19.15 -0.36
C LEU A 211 -5.74 -20.39 -0.43
N ILE A 212 -5.19 -21.48 -0.97
CA ILE A 212 -5.90 -22.75 -1.05
C ILE A 212 -5.44 -23.63 0.10
N LEU A 213 -6.34 -24.01 1.00
CA LEU A 213 -6.06 -24.86 2.15
C LEU A 213 -6.82 -26.18 2.07
N LYS A 214 -6.21 -27.24 2.62
CA LYS A 214 -6.93 -28.41 3.09
C LYS A 214 -7.46 -28.11 4.49
N ALA A 215 -8.75 -27.84 4.60
CA ALA A 215 -9.39 -27.45 5.86
C ALA A 215 -9.40 -28.60 6.88
N ILE A 216 -9.15 -28.28 8.14
CA ILE A 216 -9.23 -29.24 9.25
C ILE A 216 -10.67 -29.22 9.82
N PRO A 217 -11.36 -30.37 9.94
CA PRO A 217 -12.80 -30.43 10.28
C PRO A 217 -13.18 -29.87 11.65
N GLU A 218 -12.23 -29.81 12.60
CA GLU A 218 -12.43 -29.37 13.99
C GLU A 218 -12.58 -27.85 14.13
N THR A 219 -12.37 -27.12 13.04
CA THR A 219 -12.73 -25.70 12.95
C THR A 219 -14.25 -25.62 13.12
N PRO A 220 -14.81 -24.92 14.13
CA PRO A 220 -16.19 -24.52 14.06
C PRO A 220 -16.29 -23.71 12.78
N PHE A 221 -17.02 -24.22 11.78
CA PHE A 221 -17.48 -23.44 10.63
C PHE A 221 -18.46 -22.41 11.19
N GLY A 222 -17.91 -21.44 11.94
CA GLY A 222 -18.59 -20.50 12.78
C GLY A 222 -19.35 -19.56 11.89
N LEU A 223 -20.58 -19.97 11.59
CA LEU A 223 -21.67 -19.22 11.03
C LEU A 223 -21.34 -18.39 9.78
N LEU A 224 -21.88 -18.93 8.69
CA LEU A 224 -22.36 -18.22 7.50
C LEU A 224 -21.25 -17.83 6.53
N LYS A 225 -21.51 -18.15 5.25
CA LYS A 225 -21.17 -17.34 4.07
C LYS A 225 -20.49 -16.02 4.48
N ALA A 226 -19.17 -16.02 4.62
CA ALA A 226 -18.43 -14.78 4.83
C ALA A 226 -18.40 -14.08 3.47
N GLU A 227 -19.53 -13.52 3.05
CA GLU A 227 -19.74 -12.61 1.92
C GLU A 227 -18.69 -12.74 0.79
N GLY A 228 -18.58 -13.93 0.16
CA GLY A 228 -17.72 -14.15 -1.01
C GLY A 228 -16.21 -14.28 -0.76
N CYS A 229 -15.73 -14.15 0.47
CA CYS A 229 -14.30 -14.14 0.84
C CYS A 229 -13.71 -15.53 1.10
N LEU A 230 -14.56 -16.55 1.20
CA LEU A 230 -14.21 -17.94 1.51
C LEU A 230 -15.09 -18.88 0.69
N LEU A 231 -14.48 -19.70 -0.17
CA LEU A 231 -15.15 -20.79 -0.87
C LEU A 231 -14.77 -22.12 -0.21
N LEU A 232 -15.77 -22.90 0.18
CA LEU A 232 -15.57 -24.22 0.79
C LEU A 232 -16.10 -25.31 -0.13
N ASP A 233 -15.23 -26.25 -0.48
CA ASP A 233 -15.62 -27.53 -1.07
C ASP A 233 -15.68 -28.57 0.04
N HIS A 234 -16.89 -28.80 0.57
CA HIS A 234 -17.12 -29.72 1.70
C HIS A 234 -16.84 -31.17 1.34
N GLU A 235 -16.99 -31.57 0.07
CA GLU A 235 -16.72 -32.94 -0.36
C GLU A 235 -15.21 -33.23 -0.39
N LYS A 236 -14.42 -32.23 -0.77
CA LYS A 236 -12.96 -32.35 -0.87
C LYS A 236 -12.21 -31.85 0.36
N GLY A 237 -12.89 -31.20 1.30
CA GLY A 237 -12.28 -30.55 2.46
C GLY A 237 -11.34 -29.42 2.07
N LEU A 238 -11.65 -28.68 0.99
CA LEU A 238 -10.84 -27.57 0.50
C LEU A 238 -11.45 -26.22 0.87
N ALA A 239 -10.59 -25.25 1.18
CA ALA A 239 -10.96 -23.87 1.42
C ALA A 239 -10.12 -22.96 0.53
N ALA A 240 -10.77 -22.10 -0.27
CA ALA A 240 -10.11 -21.00 -0.96
C ALA A 240 -10.43 -19.69 -0.22
N VAL A 241 -9.40 -19.00 0.26
CA VAL A 241 -9.50 -17.79 1.06
C VAL A 241 -8.98 -16.61 0.26
N GLU A 242 -9.84 -15.61 0.02
CA GLU A 242 -9.41 -14.40 -0.68
C GLU A 242 -8.40 -13.64 0.18
N ARG A 243 -7.20 -13.39 -0.36
CA ARG A 243 -6.11 -12.71 0.36
C ARG A 243 -6.51 -11.35 0.92
N GLN A 244 -7.36 -10.62 0.22
CA GLN A 244 -7.82 -9.29 0.62
C GLN A 244 -8.74 -9.30 1.85
N ALA A 245 -9.35 -10.46 2.14
CA ALA A 245 -10.23 -10.64 3.29
C ALA A 245 -9.49 -11.09 4.55
N ILE A 246 -8.20 -11.44 4.41
CA ILE A 246 -7.36 -11.90 5.51
C ILE A 246 -7.08 -10.74 6.46
N MET A 247 -7.39 -10.97 7.72
CA MET A 247 -7.15 -10.03 8.80
C MET A 247 -5.82 -10.33 9.48
N ASP A 248 -5.50 -11.62 9.61
CA ASP A 248 -4.29 -12.12 10.25
C ASP A 248 -4.02 -13.58 9.81
N ILE A 249 -2.76 -14.00 9.86
CA ILE A 249 -2.33 -15.39 9.63
C ILE A 249 -1.37 -15.80 10.73
N GLN A 250 -1.65 -16.95 11.34
CA GLN A 250 -0.72 -17.63 12.24
C GLN A 250 -0.24 -18.91 11.56
N ILE A 251 1.07 -19.05 11.42
CA ILE A 251 1.71 -20.32 11.06
C ILE A 251 1.86 -21.09 12.37
N GLU A 252 1.21 -22.24 12.45
CA GLU A 252 1.26 -23.10 13.62
C GLU A 252 2.47 -24.03 13.49
N GLU A 253 3.39 -23.96 14.45
CA GLU A 253 4.48 -24.93 14.59
C GLU A 253 3.91 -26.24 15.18
N GLU A 254 4.35 -27.38 14.65
CA GLU A 254 4.04 -28.71 15.19
C GLU A 254 4.57 -28.93 16.61
#